data_AF-D8M3K4-F1
#
_entry.id   AF-D8M3K4-F1
#
_cell.length_a   1.000
_cell.length_b   1.000
_cell.length_c   1.000
_cell.angle_alpha   90.00
_cell.angle_beta   90.00
_cell.angle_gamma   90.00
#
_symmetry.space_group_name_H-M   'P 1'
#
loop_
_entity.id
_entity.type
_entity.pdbx_description
1 polymer ?
#
loop_
_entity_poly.entity_id
_entity_poly.type
_entity_poly.pdbx_seq_one_letter_code
_entity_poly.pdbx_strand_id
1 'polypeptide(L)'
;MPDPAFEKSCTIGSSIGAMVFILIPYWVAPYLIAAGYTTAPPTVVMAICVLMHNLGVAIMMVSDAQKYYTLQYKKGLIMDGMYKYIRSPNYLGEVLIYSSYALLSNHWLPWIILFYVWGTVFATRIITKEKRMERHPEWEEYKKRTNTILPIRFFMHFFEKSKSDSCVC
;
A
#
# COMPACT_ATOMS: atom_id res chain seq x y z
N MET A 1 -7.32 1.21 21.63
CA MET A 1 -7.41 0.47 20.34
C MET A 1 -6.31 -0.58 20.35
N PRO A 2 -6.43 -1.77 19.72
CA PRO A 2 -5.42 -2.83 19.84
C PRO A 2 -4.04 -2.43 19.29
N ASP A 3 -3.97 -1.39 18.44
CA ASP A 3 -2.71 -0.75 18.01
C ASP A 3 -2.45 0.55 18.80
N PRO A 4 -1.37 0.63 19.60
CA PRO A 4 -1.01 1.80 20.41
C PRO A 4 -0.72 3.06 19.59
N ALA A 5 -0.47 2.93 18.28
CA ALA A 5 -0.23 4.09 17.43
C ALA A 5 -1.42 5.05 17.37
N PHE A 6 -2.66 4.55 17.53
CA PHE A 6 -3.89 5.35 17.54
C PHE A 6 -4.19 6.01 18.88
N GLU A 7 -3.44 5.65 19.94
CA GLU A 7 -3.64 6.23 21.28
C GLU A 7 -2.74 7.46 21.51
N LYS A 8 -1.80 7.73 20.60
CA LYS A 8 -0.98 8.94 20.65
C LYS A 8 -1.79 10.15 20.21
N SER A 9 -1.81 11.18 21.06
CA SER A 9 -2.40 12.48 20.73
C SER A 9 -1.73 13.08 19.49
N CYS A 10 -2.52 13.41 18.48
CA CYS A 10 -2.06 14.20 17.33
C CYS A 10 -2.03 15.68 17.70
N THR A 11 -0.97 16.38 17.32
CA THR A 11 -0.91 17.84 17.45
C THR A 11 -1.71 18.48 16.32
N ILE A 12 -2.32 19.64 16.57
CA ILE A 12 -3.06 20.40 15.54
C ILE A 12 -2.17 20.65 14.32
N GLY A 13 -0.89 20.97 14.54
CA GLY A 13 0.09 21.14 13.46
C GLY A 13 0.27 19.88 12.60
N SER A 14 0.33 18.69 13.22
CA SER A 14 0.41 17.44 12.46
C SER A 14 -0.84 17.16 11.62
N SER A 15 -2.02 17.52 12.14
CA SER A 15 -3.29 17.35 11.44
C SER A 15 -3.41 18.29 10.24
N ILE A 16 -3.07 19.57 10.42
CA ILE A 16 -3.03 20.56 9.33
C ILE A 16 -2.00 20.15 8.28
N GLY A 17 -0.80 19.74 8.71
CA GLY A 17 0.25 19.26 7.82
C GLY A 17 -0.21 18.05 6.99
N ALA A 18 -0.89 17.08 7.60
CA ALA A 18 -1.44 15.95 6.87
C ALA A 18 -2.50 16.37 5.83
N MET A 19 -3.37 17.33 6.15
CA MET A 19 -4.33 17.83 5.17
C MET A 19 -3.64 18.52 4.00
N VAL A 20 -2.71 19.43 4.27
CA VAL A 20 -2.08 20.28 3.25
C VAL A 20 -1.08 19.52 2.39
N PHE A 21 -0.25 18.66 2.97
CA PHE A 21 0.83 17.99 2.25
C PHE A 21 0.46 16.61 1.70
N ILE A 22 -0.70 16.06 2.08
CA ILE A 22 -1.12 14.70 1.65
C ILE A 22 -2.51 14.75 1.02
N LEU A 23 -3.55 15.13 1.78
CA LEU A 23 -4.93 15.01 1.30
C LEU A 23 -5.23 15.98 0.15
N ILE A 24 -4.91 17.27 0.30
CA ILE A 24 -5.19 18.28 -0.74
C ILE A 24 -4.50 17.93 -2.06
N PRO A 25 -3.21 17.54 -2.09
CA PRO A 25 -2.56 17.11 -3.33
C PRO A 25 -3.26 15.93 -4.04
N TYR A 26 -3.87 14.99 -3.30
CA TYR A 26 -4.61 13.89 -3.93
C TYR A 26 -5.87 14.33 -4.68
N TRP A 27 -6.43 15.50 -4.36
CA TRP A 27 -7.57 16.08 -5.08
C TRP A 27 -7.19 16.65 -6.45
N VAL A 28 -5.91 16.76 -6.78
CA VAL A 28 -5.46 17.25 -8.09
C VAL A 28 -5.95 16.32 -9.22
N ALA A 29 -5.92 14.99 -9.03
CA ALA A 29 -6.40 14.06 -10.05
C ALA A 29 -7.90 14.24 -10.39
N PRO A 30 -8.84 14.19 -9.41
CA PRO A 30 -10.26 14.42 -9.71
C PRO A 30 -10.54 15.85 -10.17
N TYR A 31 -9.81 16.85 -9.67
CA TYR A 31 -9.94 18.23 -10.14
C TYR A 31 -9.58 18.37 -11.63
N LEU A 32 -8.47 17.79 -12.07
CA LEU A 32 -8.04 17.83 -13.47
C LEU A 32 -9.09 17.19 -14.41
N ILE A 33 -9.67 16.08 -13.97
CA ILE A 33 -10.76 15.40 -14.71
C ILE A 33 -12.00 16.29 -14.76
N ALA A 34 -12.46 16.80 -13.60
CA ALA A 34 -13.69 17.58 -13.50
C ALA A 34 -13.60 18.93 -14.23
N ALA A 35 -12.44 19.57 -14.22
CA ALA A 35 -12.19 20.84 -14.90
C ALA A 35 -11.95 20.66 -16.42
N GLY A 36 -11.95 19.42 -16.93
CA GLY A 36 -11.81 19.14 -18.36
C GLY A 36 -10.40 19.33 -18.92
N TYR A 37 -9.36 19.32 -18.07
CA TYR A 37 -7.96 19.44 -18.49
C TYR A 37 -7.38 18.12 -19.04
N THR A 38 -8.14 17.04 -18.98
CA THR A 38 -7.67 15.69 -19.31
C THR A 38 -8.57 15.05 -20.37
N THR A 39 -7.97 14.30 -21.28
CA THR A 39 -8.73 13.48 -22.24
C THR A 39 -9.11 12.15 -21.62
N ALA A 40 -10.29 11.64 -21.97
CA ALA A 40 -10.75 10.33 -21.52
C ALA A 40 -9.78 9.23 -22.02
N PRO A 41 -9.23 8.40 -21.12
CA PRO A 41 -8.39 7.29 -21.52
C PRO A 41 -9.23 6.20 -22.24
N PRO A 42 -8.58 5.29 -22.99
CA PRO A 42 -9.28 4.19 -23.64
C PRO A 42 -10.11 3.34 -22.67
N THR A 43 -11.23 2.77 -23.12
CA THR A 43 -12.15 1.97 -22.28
C THR A 43 -11.46 0.83 -21.54
N VAL A 44 -10.47 0.20 -22.19
CA VAL A 44 -9.66 -0.87 -21.57
C VAL A 44 -8.87 -0.33 -20.37
N VAL A 45 -8.28 0.86 -20.48
CA VAL A 45 -7.56 1.51 -19.38
C VAL A 45 -8.51 1.85 -18.24
N MET A 46 -9.71 2.37 -18.54
CA MET A 46 -10.72 2.64 -17.52
C MET A 46 -11.14 1.35 -16.77
N ALA A 47 -11.34 0.24 -17.49
CA ALA A 47 -11.65 -1.05 -16.88
C ALA A 47 -10.52 -1.52 -15.95
N ILE A 48 -9.26 -1.38 -16.37
CA ILE A 48 -8.08 -1.67 -15.54
C ILE A 48 -8.06 -0.78 -14.29
N CYS A 49 -8.33 0.52 -14.41
CA CYS A 49 -8.40 1.43 -13.26
C CYS A 49 -9.44 0.96 -12.24
N VAL A 50 -10.65 0.58 -12.68
CA VAL A 50 -11.71 0.07 -11.79
C VAL A 50 -11.27 -1.22 -11.10
N LEU A 51 -10.66 -2.16 -11.82
CA LEU A 51 -10.14 -3.40 -11.24
C LEU A 51 -9.04 -3.12 -10.21
N MET A 52 -8.07 -2.28 -10.55
CA MET A 52 -6.98 -1.88 -9.64
C MET A 52 -7.52 -1.21 -8.38
N HIS A 53 -8.48 -0.30 -8.52
CA HIS A 53 -9.12 0.38 -7.40
C HIS A 53 -9.80 -0.62 -6.46
N ASN A 54 -10.70 -1.45 -7.00
CA ASN A 54 -11.46 -2.41 -6.20
C ASN A 54 -10.55 -3.45 -5.51
N LEU A 55 -9.56 -3.96 -6.23
CA LEU A 55 -8.57 -4.87 -5.66
C LEU A 55 -7.75 -4.18 -4.57
N GLY A 56 -7.32 -2.94 -4.79
CA GLY A 56 -6.58 -2.16 -3.82
C GLY A 56 -7.37 -1.93 -2.53
N VAL A 57 -8.65 -1.56 -2.65
CA VAL A 57 -9.57 -1.41 -1.52
C VAL A 57 -9.76 -2.74 -0.78
N ALA A 58 -9.98 -3.84 -1.50
CA ALA A 58 -10.15 -5.15 -0.89
C ALA A 58 -8.90 -5.58 -0.10
N ILE A 59 -7.71 -5.48 -0.70
CA ILE A 59 -6.44 -5.82 -0.03
C ILE A 59 -6.24 -4.94 1.21
N MET A 60 -6.46 -3.63 1.08
CA MET A 60 -6.31 -2.68 2.18
C MET A 60 -7.26 -3.01 3.34
N MET A 61 -8.56 -3.11 3.07
CA MET A 61 -9.56 -3.38 4.11
C MET A 61 -9.36 -4.74 4.79
N VAL A 62 -9.10 -5.81 4.02
CA VAL A 62 -8.86 -7.13 4.60
C VAL A 62 -7.58 -7.13 5.45
N SER A 63 -6.56 -6.35 5.08
CA SER A 63 -5.30 -6.30 5.82
C SER A 63 -5.44 -5.60 7.16
N ASP A 64 -6.15 -4.48 7.17
CA ASP A 64 -6.41 -3.72 8.37
C ASP A 64 -7.37 -4.46 9.29
N ALA A 65 -8.39 -5.14 8.74
CA ALA A 65 -9.26 -6.02 9.50
C ALA A 65 -8.47 -7.17 10.14
N GLN A 66 -7.66 -7.89 9.35
CA GLN A 66 -6.82 -8.98 9.86
C GLN A 66 -5.92 -8.48 10.99
N LYS A 67 -5.24 -7.35 10.80
CA LYS A 67 -4.38 -6.74 11.80
C LYS A 67 -5.15 -6.37 13.06
N TYR A 68 -6.28 -5.67 12.92
CA TYR A 68 -7.10 -5.21 14.03
C TYR A 68 -7.56 -6.39 14.89
N TYR A 69 -8.19 -7.40 14.30
CA TYR A 69 -8.72 -8.54 15.04
C TYR A 69 -7.59 -9.41 15.61
N THR A 70 -6.49 -9.62 14.89
CA THR A 70 -5.38 -10.42 15.41
C THR A 70 -4.76 -9.78 16.65
N LEU A 71 -4.53 -8.46 16.64
CA LEU A 71 -3.92 -7.75 17.77
C LEU A 71 -4.82 -7.67 19.02
N GLN A 72 -6.14 -7.87 18.88
CA GLN A 72 -7.04 -8.01 20.03
C GLN A 72 -6.74 -9.27 20.84
N TYR A 73 -6.42 -10.37 20.16
CA TYR A 73 -6.23 -11.68 20.80
C TYR A 73 -4.76 -12.03 21.03
N LYS A 74 -3.86 -11.67 20.10
CA LYS A 74 -2.43 -11.96 20.15
C LYS A 74 -1.62 -10.71 19.83
N LYS A 75 -1.03 -10.11 20.87
CA LYS A 75 -0.07 -9.02 20.70
C LYS A 75 1.27 -9.58 20.21
N GLY A 76 1.81 -9.01 19.14
CA GLY A 76 3.09 -9.43 18.58
C GLY A 76 3.19 -9.21 17.08
N LEU A 77 4.20 -9.84 16.48
CA LEU A 77 4.41 -9.82 15.04
C LEU A 77 3.41 -10.74 14.34
N ILE A 78 2.66 -10.19 13.38
CA ILE A 78 1.72 -10.97 12.56
C ILE A 78 2.46 -11.46 11.33
N MET A 79 2.45 -12.77 11.11
CA MET A 79 3.17 -13.41 10.00
C MET A 79 2.28 -14.35 9.16
N ASP A 80 0.97 -14.40 9.47
CA ASP A 80 0.00 -15.27 8.81
C ASP A 80 -0.90 -14.49 7.85
N GLY A 81 -1.71 -15.21 7.07
CA GLY A 81 -2.64 -14.60 6.11
C GLY A 81 -1.92 -13.72 5.08
N MET A 82 -2.36 -12.48 4.93
CA MET A 82 -1.74 -11.56 3.95
C MET A 82 -0.33 -11.09 4.36
N TYR A 83 -0.06 -11.03 5.66
CA TYR A 83 1.25 -10.67 6.19
C TYR A 83 2.30 -11.76 5.93
N LYS A 84 1.89 -12.99 5.59
CA LYS A 84 2.81 -14.06 5.17
C LYS A 84 3.63 -13.70 3.93
N TYR A 85 3.04 -12.94 3.01
CA TYR A 85 3.64 -12.65 1.70
C TYR A 85 4.36 -11.30 1.68
N ILE A 86 3.80 -10.29 2.33
CA ILE A 86 4.33 -8.92 2.36
C ILE A 86 4.14 -8.30 3.74
N ARG A 87 5.09 -7.44 4.16
CA ARG A 87 5.06 -6.82 5.50
C ARG A 87 4.04 -5.69 5.63
N SER A 88 3.64 -5.10 4.51
CA SER A 88 2.68 -3.98 4.46
C SER A 88 1.66 -4.17 3.33
N PRO A 89 0.74 -5.15 3.45
CA PRO A 89 -0.32 -5.36 2.47
C PRO A 89 -1.26 -4.16 2.33
N ASN A 90 -1.52 -3.45 3.43
CA ASN A 90 -2.29 -2.21 3.42
C ASN A 90 -1.68 -1.15 2.47
N TYR A 91 -0.36 -0.99 2.51
CA TYR A 91 0.34 -0.04 1.63
C TYR A 91 0.31 -0.48 0.17
N LEU A 92 0.35 -1.78 -0.12
CA LEU A 92 0.13 -2.26 -1.49
C LEU A 92 -1.26 -1.86 -1.98
N GLY A 93 -2.30 -2.02 -1.15
CA GLY A 93 -3.65 -1.58 -1.47
C GLY A 93 -3.75 -0.08 -1.74
N GLU A 94 -3.14 0.75 -0.90
CA GLU A 94 -3.08 2.20 -1.10
C GLU A 94 -2.36 2.58 -2.41
N VAL A 95 -1.21 1.95 -2.73
CA VAL A 95 -0.52 2.18 -4.02
C VAL A 95 -1.45 1.87 -5.18
N LEU A 96 -2.16 0.74 -5.16
CA LEU A 96 -3.08 0.35 -6.24
C LEU A 96 -4.22 1.36 -6.42
N ILE A 97 -4.83 1.81 -5.32
CA ILE A 97 -5.92 2.80 -5.34
C ILE A 97 -5.43 4.09 -5.98
N TYR A 98 -4.34 4.67 -5.47
CA TYR A 98 -3.91 5.97 -5.97
C TYR A 98 -3.31 5.90 -7.39
N SER A 99 -2.64 4.80 -7.72
CA SER A 99 -2.18 4.55 -9.10
C SER A 99 -3.36 4.48 -10.07
N SER A 100 -4.49 3.91 -9.65
CA SER A 100 -5.70 3.87 -10.49
C SER A 100 -6.23 5.26 -10.80
N TYR A 101 -6.18 6.20 -9.84
CA TYR A 101 -6.61 7.58 -10.05
C TYR A 101 -5.64 8.36 -10.94
N ALA A 102 -4.32 8.19 -10.71
CA ALA A 102 -3.32 8.82 -11.56
C ALA A 102 -3.42 8.33 -13.00
N LEU A 103 -3.63 7.02 -13.20
CA LEU A 103 -3.84 6.43 -14.52
C LEU A 103 -5.16 6.92 -15.16
N LEU A 104 -6.25 6.97 -14.39
CA LEU A 104 -7.55 7.45 -14.87
C LEU A 104 -7.52 8.92 -15.28
N SER A 105 -6.77 9.76 -14.56
CA SER A 105 -6.62 11.18 -14.89
C SER A 105 -5.90 11.42 -16.22
N ASN A 106 -5.24 10.41 -16.80
CA ASN A 106 -4.50 10.51 -18.06
C ASN A 106 -3.54 11.73 -18.09
N HIS A 107 -2.93 12.04 -16.94
CA HIS A 107 -2.07 13.20 -16.76
C HIS A 107 -0.85 12.83 -15.91
N TRP A 108 0.30 13.46 -16.18
CA TRP A 108 1.57 13.16 -15.51
C TRP A 108 1.64 13.74 -14.09
N LEU A 109 0.99 14.90 -13.85
CA LEU A 109 1.06 15.62 -12.57
C LEU A 109 0.67 14.77 -11.34
N PRO A 110 -0.43 13.98 -11.35
CA PRO A 110 -0.76 13.09 -10.23
C PRO A 110 0.32 12.06 -9.90
N TRP A 111 1.09 11.60 -10.90
CA TRP A 111 2.21 10.69 -10.65
C TRP A 111 3.33 11.36 -9.86
N ILE A 112 3.65 12.63 -10.14
CA ILE A 112 4.65 13.38 -9.36
C ILE A 112 4.21 13.55 -7.92
N ILE A 113 2.94 13.88 -7.70
CA ILE A 113 2.38 13.99 -6.35
C ILE A 113 2.49 12.65 -5.62
N LEU A 114 2.21 11.54 -6.31
CA LEU A 114 2.39 10.21 -5.72
C LEU A 114 3.84 9.93 -5.36
N PHE A 115 4.79 10.17 -6.25
CA PHE A 115 6.20 9.97 -5.95
C PHE A 115 6.68 10.84 -4.79
N TYR A 116 6.22 12.09 -4.70
CA TYR A 116 6.52 12.98 -3.58
C TYR A 116 5.99 12.42 -2.26
N VAL A 117 4.69 12.10 -2.19
CA VAL A 117 4.07 11.63 -0.94
C VAL A 117 4.63 10.26 -0.52
N TRP A 118 4.84 9.36 -1.48
CA TRP A 118 5.38 8.03 -1.19
C TRP A 118 6.87 8.07 -0.82
N GLY A 119 7.67 8.91 -1.48
CA GLY A 119 9.09 9.08 -1.23
C GLY A 119 9.42 9.81 0.07
N THR A 120 8.52 10.65 0.58
CA THR A 120 8.76 11.43 1.80
C THR A 120 7.98 10.87 3.00
N VAL A 121 6.64 10.95 2.97
CA VAL A 121 5.79 10.62 4.11
C VAL A 121 5.70 9.11 4.30
N PHE A 122 5.40 8.35 3.26
CA PHE A 122 5.27 6.90 3.43
C PHE A 122 6.62 6.22 3.65
N ALA A 123 7.69 6.66 3.00
CA ALA A 123 9.03 6.14 3.26
C ALA A 123 9.41 6.25 4.75
N THR A 124 9.20 7.41 5.37
CA THR A 124 9.50 7.60 6.80
C THR A 124 8.58 6.76 7.69
N ARG A 125 7.30 6.63 7.35
CA ARG A 125 6.34 5.74 8.05
C ARG A 125 6.74 4.27 7.96
N ILE A 126 7.17 3.81 6.79
CA ILE A 126 7.66 2.44 6.55
C ILE A 126 8.88 2.18 7.41
N ILE A 127 9.90 3.05 7.36
CA ILE A 127 11.14 2.87 8.15
C ILE A 127 10.82 2.82 9.64
N THR A 128 9.96 3.72 10.12
CA THR A 128 9.55 3.76 11.55
C THR A 128 8.73 2.53 11.93
N LYS A 129 7.90 2.00 11.02
CA LYS A 129 7.17 0.74 11.20
C LYS A 129 8.14 -0.44 11.27
N GLU A 130 9.10 -0.56 10.35
CA GLU A 130 10.09 -1.64 10.36
C GLU A 130 10.96 -1.62 11.63
N LYS A 131 11.46 -0.45 12.06
CA LYS A 131 12.20 -0.31 13.33
C LYS A 131 11.41 -0.72 14.57
N ARG A 132 10.07 -0.63 14.53
CA ARG A 132 9.22 -1.14 15.63
C ARG A 132 9.11 -2.65 15.59
N MET A 133 8.99 -3.23 14.40
CA MET A 133 8.91 -4.67 14.20
C MET A 133 10.25 -5.38 14.50
N GLU A 134 11.38 -4.70 14.30
CA GLU A 134 12.74 -5.15 14.62
C GLU A 134 12.95 -5.60 16.07
N ARG A 135 12.07 -5.19 16.98
CA ARG A 135 12.14 -5.57 18.40
C ARG A 135 11.68 -6.99 18.68
N HIS A 136 11.01 -7.63 17.72
CA HIS A 136 10.50 -8.98 17.88
C HIS A 136 11.59 -10.01 17.53
N PRO A 137 11.78 -11.07 18.35
CA PRO A 137 12.80 -12.11 18.07
C PRO A 137 12.65 -12.77 16.70
N GLU A 138 11.41 -12.94 16.24
CA GLU A 138 11.07 -13.59 14.97
C GLU A 138 11.29 -12.68 13.73
N TRP A 139 11.64 -11.40 13.96
CA TRP A 139 11.75 -10.40 12.89
C TRP A 139 12.80 -10.75 11.85
N GLU A 140 13.98 -11.21 12.26
CA GLU A 140 15.08 -11.49 11.34
C GLU A 140 14.71 -12.59 10.32
N GLU A 141 14.05 -13.65 10.80
CA GLU A 141 13.56 -14.71 9.92
C GLU A 141 12.41 -14.21 9.03
N TYR A 142 11.50 -13.43 9.59
CA TYR A 142 10.39 -12.85 8.84
C TYR A 142 10.86 -11.88 7.75
N LYS A 143 11.84 -11.03 8.03
CA LYS A 143 12.43 -10.07 7.09
C LYS A 143 13.14 -10.79 5.95
N LYS A 144 13.79 -11.93 6.24
CA LYS A 144 14.45 -12.79 5.24
C LYS A 144 13.49 -13.47 4.30
N ARG A 145 12.20 -13.67 4.63
CA ARG A 145 11.22 -14.36 3.76
C ARG A 145 10.21 -13.42 3.09
N THR A 146 10.07 -12.19 3.57
CA THR A 146 9.06 -11.23 3.07
C THR A 146 9.68 -9.96 2.48
N ASN A 147 8.90 -9.26 1.65
CA ASN A 147 9.24 -7.94 1.15
C ASN A 147 8.35 -6.87 1.80
N THR A 148 8.75 -5.59 1.70
CA THR A 148 8.04 -4.50 2.37
C THR A 148 6.67 -4.20 1.79
N ILE A 149 6.56 -4.00 0.47
CA ILE A 149 5.31 -3.62 -0.23
C ILE A 149 4.98 -4.59 -1.36
N LEU A 150 5.94 -4.83 -2.27
CA LEU A 150 5.71 -5.67 -3.44
C LEU A 150 5.99 -7.16 -3.13
N PRO A 151 5.07 -8.09 -3.48
CA PRO A 151 5.25 -9.53 -3.26
C PRO A 151 6.28 -10.19 -4.22
N ILE A 152 7.42 -9.56 -4.47
CA ILE A 152 8.43 -10.05 -5.45
C ILE A 152 8.85 -11.50 -5.15
N ARG A 153 9.06 -11.89 -3.88
CA ARG A 153 9.43 -13.28 -3.52
C ARG A 153 8.32 -14.29 -3.79
N PHE A 154 7.07 -13.90 -3.58
CA PHE A 154 5.92 -14.74 -3.92
C PHE A 154 5.84 -14.96 -5.43
N PHE A 155 6.01 -13.89 -6.22
CA PHE A 155 6.05 -13.99 -7.68
C PHE A 155 7.25 -14.83 -8.15
N MET A 156 8.44 -14.63 -7.60
CA MET A 156 9.64 -15.41 -7.95
C MET A 156 9.43 -16.91 -7.71
N HIS A 157 8.90 -17.30 -6.54
CA HIS A 157 8.59 -18.71 -6.26
C HIS A 157 7.58 -19.30 -7.28
N PHE A 158 6.57 -18.52 -7.67
CA PHE A 158 5.59 -18.97 -8.68
C PHE A 158 6.23 -19.17 -10.07
N PHE A 159 7.10 -18.23 -10.49
CA PHE A 159 7.82 -18.33 -11.76
C PHE A 159 8.87 -19.44 -11.77
N GLU A 160 9.59 -19.66 -10.67
CA GLU A 160 10.52 -20.78 -10.52
C GLU A 160 9.79 -22.12 -10.60
N LYS A 161 8.65 -22.24 -9.93
CA LYS A 161 7.80 -23.44 -10.02
C LYS A 161 7.31 -23.66 -11.46
N SER A 162 6.81 -22.62 -12.13
CA SER A 162 6.40 -22.71 -13.53
C SER A 162 7.53 -23.15 -14.45
N LYS A 163 8.78 -22.73 -14.19
CA LYS A 163 9.96 -23.11 -14.96
C LYS A 163 10.41 -24.56 -14.66
N SER A 164 10.29 -25.00 -13.41
CA SER A 164 10.52 -26.40 -13.03
C SER A 164 9.52 -27.34 -13.69
N ASP A 165 8.23 -26.97 -13.70
CA ASP A 165 7.16 -27.81 -14.26
C ASP A 165 7.24 -27.90 -15.81
N SER A 166 7.81 -26.88 -16.48
CA SER A 166 8.01 -26.87 -17.94
C SER A 166 9.33 -27.51 -18.41
N CYS A 167 10.29 -27.76 -17.51
CA CYS A 167 11.51 -28.53 -17.81
C CYS A 167 11.35 -30.05 -17.60
N VAL A 168 10.21 -30.50 -17.07
CA VAL A 168 9.90 -31.92 -16.79
C VAL A 168 8.97 -32.52 -17.85
N CYS A 169 8.63 -31.76 -18.89
CA CYS A 169 7.94 -32.22 -20.11
C CYS A 169 8.92 -32.23 -21.30
#